data_AF-A0A819UUD6-F1
#
_entry.id   AF-A0A819UUD6-F1
#
_cell.length_a   1.000
_cell.length_b   1.000
_cell.length_c   1.000
_cell.angle_alpha   90.00
_cell.angle_beta   90.00
_cell.angle_gamma   90.00
#
_symmetry.space_group_name_H-M   'P 1'
#
loop_
_entity.id
_entity.type
_entity.pdbx_description
1 polymer ?
#
loop_
_entity_poly.entity_id
_entity_poly.type
_entity_poly.pdbx_seq_one_letter_code
_entity_poly.pdbx_strand_id
1 'polypeptide(L)'
;MKIAVVGLGGPGSAALRHLARSGHQAVGYEQFHIGHAHGSSHGESRLIRYTYPDLFYTQLVADAYRLWNELEKDAQEQLFVRCGGLYFGHKDNPDIAH
;
A
#
# COMPACT_ATOMS: atom_id res chain seq x y z
N MET A 1 -4.12 -7.47 23.24
CA MET A 1 -4.89 -6.23 23.54
C MET A 1 -6.17 -6.25 22.71
N LYS A 2 -7.18 -5.45 23.11
CA LYS A 2 -8.37 -5.18 22.28
C LYS A 2 -8.14 -3.90 21.49
N ILE A 3 -8.29 -3.95 20.17
CA ILE A 3 -7.94 -2.84 19.28
C ILE A 3 -9.07 -2.61 18.29
N ALA A 4 -9.50 -1.37 18.12
CA ALA A 4 -10.45 -0.97 17.09
C ALA A 4 -9.71 -0.22 15.98
N VAL A 5 -9.97 -0.59 14.72
CA VAL A 5 -9.53 0.13 13.53
C VAL A 5 -10.74 0.85 12.95
N VAL A 6 -10.66 2.18 12.84
CA VAL A 6 -11.73 3.02 12.29
C VAL A 6 -11.35 3.44 10.88
N GLY A 7 -12.15 3.03 9.90
CA GLY A 7 -11.87 3.10 8.47
C GLY A 7 -11.14 1.84 7.97
N LEU A 8 -11.72 1.17 6.97
CA LEU A 8 -11.20 -0.06 6.35
C LEU A 8 -10.84 0.13 4.87
N GLY A 9 -10.40 1.32 4.50
CA GLY A 9 -9.63 1.54 3.26
C GLY A 9 -8.29 0.78 3.27
N GLY A 10 -7.45 1.01 2.25
CA GLY A 10 -6.18 0.27 2.08
C GLY A 10 -5.32 0.18 3.37
N PRO A 11 -4.97 1.30 4.02
CA PRO A 11 -4.18 1.30 5.25
C PRO A 11 -4.87 0.61 6.43
N GLY A 12 -6.17 0.86 6.63
CA GLY A 12 -6.94 0.32 7.76
C GLY A 12 -7.11 -1.20 7.66
N SER A 13 -7.45 -1.69 6.48
CA SER A 13 -7.54 -3.13 6.22
C SER A 13 -6.20 -3.84 6.38
N ALA A 14 -5.10 -3.22 5.92
CA ALA A 14 -3.76 -3.75 6.14
C ALA A 14 -3.38 -3.79 7.63
N ALA A 15 -3.71 -2.74 8.40
CA ALA A 15 -3.49 -2.69 9.84
C ALA A 15 -4.29 -3.78 10.56
N LEU A 16 -5.61 -3.89 10.29
CA LEU A 16 -6.48 -4.89 10.88
C LEU A 16 -5.96 -6.32 10.64
N ARG A 17 -5.54 -6.63 9.41
CA ARG A 17 -4.92 -7.93 9.05
C ARG A 17 -3.69 -8.23 9.90
N HIS A 18 -2.75 -7.29 10.00
CA HIS A 18 -1.53 -7.51 10.76
C HIS A 18 -1.80 -7.63 12.27
N LEU A 19 -2.67 -6.79 12.83
CA LEU A 19 -3.06 -6.86 14.24
C LEU A 19 -3.70 -8.21 14.58
N ALA A 20 -4.61 -8.70 13.74
CA ALA A 20 -5.24 -10.01 13.93
C ALA A 20 -4.20 -11.15 13.85
N ARG A 21 -3.28 -11.10 12.87
CA ARG A 21 -2.19 -12.09 12.73
C ARG A 21 -1.22 -12.07 13.90
N SER A 22 -1.03 -10.94 14.56
CA SER A 22 -0.22 -10.81 15.77
C SER A 22 -0.93 -11.27 17.05
N GLY A 23 -2.11 -11.89 16.95
CA GLY A 23 -2.85 -12.45 18.09
C GLY A 23 -3.62 -11.41 18.91
N HIS A 24 -3.83 -10.20 18.39
CA HIS A 24 -4.68 -9.22 19.04
C HIS A 24 -6.16 -9.45 18.73
N GLN A 25 -7.03 -9.08 19.69
CA GLN A 25 -8.47 -9.01 19.46
C GLN A 25 -8.76 -7.70 18.72
N ALA A 26 -8.69 -7.74 17.39
CA ALA A 26 -8.86 -6.56 16.55
C ALA A 26 -10.23 -6.56 15.86
N VAL A 27 -10.92 -5.42 15.88
CA VAL A 27 -12.20 -5.21 15.18
C VAL A 27 -12.08 -4.02 14.25
N GLY A 28 -12.67 -4.13 13.06
CA GLY A 28 -12.70 -3.07 12.06
C GLY A 28 -14.09 -2.43 11.95
N TYR A 29 -14.14 -1.11 11.80
CA TYR A 29 -15.35 -0.36 11.53
C TYR A 29 -15.18 0.43 10.23
N GLU A 30 -16.11 0.26 9.29
CA GLU A 30 -16.17 1.03 8.05
C GLU A 30 -17.55 1.67 7.95
N GLN A 31 -17.59 2.93 7.55
CA GLN A 31 -18.82 3.70 7.39
C GLN A 31 -19.61 3.21 6.17
N PHE A 32 -18.93 2.74 5.14
CA PHE A 32 -19.51 2.26 3.89
C PHE A 32 -19.33 0.74 3.68
N HIS A 33 -19.59 0.26 2.47
CA HIS A 33 -19.22 -1.12 2.09
C HIS A 33 -17.73 -1.19 1.76
N ILE A 34 -17.09 -2.34 2.01
CA ILE A 34 -15.69 -2.56 1.64
C ILE A 34 -15.53 -2.40 0.12
N GLY A 35 -14.52 -1.61 -0.30
CA GLY A 35 -14.26 -1.31 -1.71
C GLY A 35 -15.06 -0.14 -2.31
N HIS A 36 -15.76 0.64 -1.48
CA HIS A 36 -16.53 1.79 -1.94
C HIS A 36 -15.70 2.87 -2.67
N ALA A 37 -16.37 3.69 -3.49
CA ALA A 37 -15.77 4.78 -4.25
C ALA A 37 -15.66 6.11 -3.49
N HIS A 38 -16.20 6.22 -2.28
CA HIS A 38 -16.20 7.46 -1.47
C HIS A 38 -14.88 7.77 -0.72
N GLY A 39 -13.77 7.08 -1.02
CA GLY A 39 -12.48 7.22 -0.32
C GLY A 39 -11.30 7.47 -1.26
N SER A 40 -10.06 7.21 -0.81
CA SER A 40 -8.84 7.39 -1.62
C SER A 40 -8.28 6.09 -2.22
N SER A 41 -8.91 4.95 -1.90
CA SER A 41 -8.47 3.62 -2.35
C SER A 41 -9.22 3.10 -3.58
N HIS A 42 -10.17 3.88 -4.11
CA HIS A 42 -11.00 3.49 -5.27
C HIS A 42 -10.20 3.45 -6.59
N GLY A 43 -10.81 2.94 -7.66
CA GLY A 43 -10.14 2.81 -8.95
C GLY A 43 -9.25 1.57 -9.02
N GLU A 44 -8.82 1.22 -10.23
CA GLU A 44 -8.38 -0.14 -10.51
C GLU A 44 -6.91 -0.42 -10.14
N SER A 45 -6.06 0.60 -10.15
CA SER A 45 -4.62 0.40 -9.97
C SER A 45 -3.93 1.52 -9.20
N ARG A 46 -2.73 1.24 -8.68
CA ARG A 46 -1.85 2.19 -8.01
C ARG A 46 -0.39 1.90 -8.38
N LEU A 47 0.40 2.96 -8.51
CA LEU A 47 1.85 2.86 -8.75
C LEU A 47 2.58 2.63 -7.43
N ILE A 48 3.55 1.72 -7.44
CA ILE A 48 4.61 1.59 -6.43
C ILE A 48 5.97 1.78 -7.13
N ARG A 49 6.86 2.59 -6.56
CA ARG A 49 8.16 2.94 -7.15
C ARG A 49 9.22 3.14 -6.07
N TYR A 50 10.49 2.89 -6.40
CA TYR A 50 11.62 3.21 -5.51
C TYR A 50 12.01 4.69 -5.55
N THR A 51 11.76 5.38 -6.67
CA THR A 51 12.23 6.74 -6.90
C THR A 51 11.52 7.73 -5.97
N TYR A 52 12.18 8.06 -4.86
CA TYR A 52 11.81 9.11 -3.92
C TYR A 52 13.04 9.96 -3.58
N PRO A 53 12.88 11.29 -3.43
CA PRO A 53 13.98 12.16 -2.95
C PRO A 53 14.41 11.83 -1.52
N ASP A 54 13.48 11.34 -0.71
CA ASP A 54 13.69 11.01 0.69
C ASP A 54 14.04 9.53 0.88
N LEU A 55 15.17 9.28 1.53
CA LEU A 55 15.69 7.95 1.82
C LEU A 55 14.72 7.12 2.68
N PHE A 56 13.96 7.77 3.57
CA PHE A 56 12.96 7.09 4.40
C PHE A 56 11.93 6.35 3.54
N TYR A 57 11.39 7.03 2.52
CA TYR A 57 10.41 6.42 1.61
C TYR A 57 11.05 5.36 0.72
N THR A 58 12.28 5.58 0.24
CA THR A 58 13.02 4.59 -0.55
C THR A 58 13.21 3.27 0.23
N GLN A 59 13.54 3.36 1.53
CA GLN A 59 13.67 2.19 2.40
C GLN A 59 12.31 1.52 2.66
N LEU A 60 11.26 2.31 2.93
CA LEU A 60 9.91 1.79 3.18
C LEU A 60 9.35 1.01 1.98
N VAL A 61 9.70 1.41 0.75
CA VAL A 61 9.27 0.72 -0.47
C VAL A 61 9.83 -0.71 -0.56
N ALA A 62 11.05 -0.95 -0.06
CA ALA A 62 11.61 -2.30 -0.04
C ALA A 62 10.76 -3.24 0.82
N ASP A 63 10.32 -2.79 2.00
CA ASP A 63 9.38 -3.52 2.85
C ASP A 63 8.01 -3.67 2.20
N ALA A 64 7.52 -2.63 1.51
CA ALA A 64 6.25 -2.69 0.80
C ALA A 64 6.25 -3.79 -0.28
N TYR A 65 7.32 -3.93 -1.08
CA TYR A 65 7.41 -5.00 -2.07
C TYR A 65 7.39 -6.40 -1.43
N ARG A 66 8.07 -6.58 -0.30
CA ARG A 66 8.03 -7.85 0.44
C ARG A 66 6.60 -8.15 0.92
N LEU A 67 5.92 -7.16 1.51
CA LEU A 67 4.55 -7.31 2.02
C LEU A 67 3.52 -7.55 0.91
N TRP A 68 3.69 -6.94 -0.28
CA TRP A 68 2.85 -7.25 -1.44
C TRP A 68 2.99 -8.71 -1.88
N ASN A 69 4.21 -9.21 -1.99
CA ASN A 69 4.46 -10.62 -2.32
C ASN A 69 3.91 -11.59 -1.26
N GLU A 70 3.95 -11.23 0.02
CA GLU A 70 3.29 -12.01 1.07
C GLU A 70 1.76 -11.98 0.95
N LEU A 71 1.18 -10.82 0.60
CA LEU A 71 -0.25 -10.69 0.42
C LEU A 71 -0.76 -11.48 -0.80
N GLU A 72 -0.05 -11.42 -1.93
CA GLU A 72 -0.36 -12.23 -3.12
C GLU A 72 -0.38 -13.72 -2.80
N LYS A 73 0.60 -14.19 -2.02
CA LYS A 73 0.66 -15.59 -1.56
C LYS A 73 -0.50 -15.93 -0.64
N ASP A 74 -0.87 -15.06 0.30
CA ASP A 74 -1.99 -15.35 1.18
C ASP A 74 -3.34 -15.34 0.42
N ALA A 75 -3.49 -14.43 -0.53
CA ALA A 75 -4.71 -14.28 -1.34
C ALA A 75 -4.83 -15.32 -2.46
N GLN A 76 -3.73 -15.97 -2.83
CA GLN A 76 -3.65 -16.84 -4.02
C GLN A 76 -4.11 -16.12 -5.30
N GLU A 77 -3.78 -14.84 -5.39
CA GLU A 77 -4.17 -13.95 -6.48
C GLU A 77 -2.97 -13.10 -6.90
N GLN A 78 -2.88 -12.76 -8.19
CA GLN A 78 -1.92 -11.78 -8.66
C GLN A 78 -2.42 -10.37 -8.33
N LEU A 79 -1.74 -9.69 -7.40
CA LEU A 79 -2.07 -8.34 -6.95
C LEU A 79 -1.05 -7.30 -7.42
N PHE A 80 0.15 -7.74 -7.81
CA PHE A 80 1.22 -6.88 -8.29
C PHE A 80 1.64 -7.25 -9.72
N VAL A 81 1.46 -6.29 -10.63
CA VAL A 81 1.95 -6.40 -12.00
C VAL A 81 3.26 -5.62 -12.14
N ARG A 82 4.35 -6.34 -12.38
CA ARG A 82 5.68 -5.74 -12.63
C ARG A 82 5.76 -5.13 -14.03
N CYS A 83 5.17 -3.95 -14.20
CA CYS A 83 5.12 -3.20 -15.45
C CYS A 83 6.27 -2.18 -15.63
N GLY A 84 7.13 -2.02 -14.62
CA GLY A 84 8.17 -1.00 -14.62
C GLY A 84 7.61 0.40 -14.32
N GLY A 85 8.42 1.43 -14.60
CA GLY A 85 8.02 2.83 -14.45
C GLY A 85 8.92 3.72 -15.27
N LEU A 86 8.33 4.71 -15.94
CA LEU A 86 9.07 5.72 -16.71
C LEU A 86 8.92 7.06 -16.00
N TYR A 87 10.05 7.69 -15.68
CA TYR A 87 10.12 9.03 -15.12
C TYR A 87 11.02 9.87 -16.03
N PHE A 88 10.47 10.95 -16.56
CA PHE A 88 11.16 11.81 -17.54
C PHE A 88 10.72 13.25 -17.35
N GLY A 89 11.55 14.19 -17.81
CA GLY A 89 11.25 15.61 -17.79
C GLY A 89 12.37 16.41 -18.42
N HIS A 90 12.32 17.73 -18.24
CA HIS A 90 13.32 18.62 -18.83
C HIS A 90 14.73 18.30 -18.31
N LYS A 91 15.74 18.36 -19.18
CA LYS A 91 17.13 18.02 -18.84
C LYS A 91 17.71 18.83 -17.68
N ASP A 92 17.17 20.04 -17.46
CA ASP A 92 17.61 20.96 -16.42
C ASP A 92 16.77 20.83 -15.13
N ASN A 93 15.89 19.81 -15.04
CA ASN A 93 15.13 19.56 -13.82
C ASN A 93 16.01 18.84 -12.78
N PRO A 94 16.31 19.45 -11.62
CA PRO A 94 17.18 18.86 -10.60
C PRO A 94 16.63 17.57 -9.98
N ASP A 95 15.33 17.31 -10.06
CA ASP A 95 14.68 16.09 -9.54
C ASP A 95 14.76 14.91 -10.52
N ILE A 96 15.26 15.14 -11.73
CA ILE A 96 15.34 14.17 -12.83
C ILE A 96 16.77 14.03 -13.35
N ALA A 97 17.56 15.11 -13.26
CA ALA A 97 18.95 15.14 -13.64
C ALA A 97 19.80 14.32 -12.65
N HIS A 98 20.02 13.05 -13.01
CA HIS A 98 21.05 12.19 -12.46
C HIS A 98 22.05 11.82 -13.56
#